data_AF-G8RKB9-F1
#
_entry.id   AF-G8RKB9-F1
#
_cell.length_a   1.000
_cell.length_b   1.000
_cell.length_c   1.000
_cell.angle_alpha   90.00
_cell.angle_beta   90.00
_cell.angle_gamma   90.00
#
_symmetry.space_group_name_H-M   'P 1'
#
loop_
_entity.id
_entity.type
_entity.pdbx_description
1 polymer ?
#
loop_
_entity_poly.entity_id
_entity_poly.type
_entity_poly.pdbx_seq_one_letter_code
_entity_poly.pdbx_strand_id
1 'polypeptide(L)'
;MRADNSIHIVTAAKQRHELTRAKAIAALHELDRAGTKISFEAVAEHAGVSRSWLYTQPDLKDEINRIRALRRPQHDQAPPARQRAREDSLRQRLDVALRRNRELAEQNQRLRHQLAHALGQARDDTHKRPARDRDSITIDPC
;
A
#
# COMPACT_ATOMS: atom_id res chain seq x y z
N MET A 1 10.29 -0.15 -63.92
CA MET A 1 10.64 0.45 -62.62
C MET A 1 9.98 -0.37 -61.53
N ARG A 2 10.74 -1.10 -60.69
CA ARG A 2 10.18 -1.74 -59.49
C ARG A 2 9.89 -0.61 -58.50
N ALA A 3 8.62 -0.34 -58.21
CA ALA A 3 8.27 0.58 -57.15
C ALA A 3 8.92 0.12 -55.84
N ASP A 4 9.38 1.05 -55.01
CA ASP A 4 9.95 0.84 -53.67
C ASP A 4 8.88 0.34 -52.67
N ASN A 5 8.22 -0.76 -53.02
CA ASN A 5 7.24 -1.45 -52.19
C ASN A 5 7.87 -2.00 -50.91
N SER A 6 9.20 -2.19 -50.90
CA SER A 6 9.98 -2.56 -49.73
C SER A 6 9.80 -1.55 -48.58
N ILE A 7 9.82 -0.25 -48.88
CA ILE A 7 9.67 0.80 -47.88
C ILE A 7 8.28 0.73 -47.25
N HIS A 8 7.23 0.56 -48.07
CA HIS A 8 5.85 0.45 -47.62
C HIS A 8 5.59 -0.81 -46.79
N ILE A 9 6.18 -1.95 -47.17
CA ILE A 9 6.05 -3.21 -46.41
C ILE A 9 6.77 -3.09 -45.05
N VAL A 10 7.97 -2.50 -45.03
CA VAL A 10 8.75 -2.31 -43.80
C VAL A 10 8.05 -1.34 -42.85
N THR A 11 7.52 -0.23 -43.36
CA THR A 11 6.77 0.74 -42.53
C THR A 11 5.48 0.15 -41.99
N ALA A 12 4.70 -0.56 -42.81
CA ALA A 12 3.51 -1.26 -42.34
C ALA A 12 3.83 -2.33 -41.27
N ALA A 13 4.95 -3.06 -41.43
CA ALA A 13 5.38 -4.05 -40.44
C ALA A 13 5.77 -3.39 -39.10
N LYS A 14 6.49 -2.27 -39.13
CA LYS A 14 6.85 -1.50 -37.93
C LYS A 14 5.62 -0.97 -37.20
N GLN A 15 4.67 -0.36 -37.93
CA GLN A 15 3.44 0.16 -37.35
C GLN A 15 2.61 -0.95 -36.67
N ARG A 16 2.47 -2.12 -37.32
CA ARG A 16 1.79 -3.27 -36.71
C ARG A 16 2.50 -3.74 -35.45
N HIS A 17 3.83 -3.76 -35.44
CA HIS A 17 4.62 -4.15 -34.28
C HIS A 17 4.40 -3.18 -33.10
N GLU A 18 4.51 -1.87 -33.34
CA GLU A 18 4.31 -0.83 -32.32
C GLU A 18 2.89 -0.85 -31.75
N LEU A 19 1.88 -1.01 -32.61
CA LEU A 19 0.48 -1.13 -32.18
C LEU A 19 0.27 -2.36 -31.29
N THR A 20 0.85 -3.51 -31.67
CA THR A 20 0.76 -4.75 -30.90
C THR A 20 1.44 -4.59 -29.53
N ARG A 21 2.58 -3.87 -29.50
CA ARG A 21 3.28 -3.54 -28.25
C ARG A 21 2.47 -2.62 -27.36
N ALA A 22 1.87 -1.55 -27.90
CA ALA A 22 1.02 -0.65 -27.13
C ALA A 22 -0.17 -1.40 -26.49
N LYS A 23 -0.80 -2.31 -27.23
CA LYS A 23 -1.87 -3.17 -26.72
C LYS A 23 -1.40 -4.08 -25.57
N ALA A 24 -0.24 -4.70 -25.70
CA ALA A 24 0.33 -5.55 -24.66
C ALA A 24 0.64 -4.77 -23.36
N ILE A 25 1.15 -3.54 -23.47
CA ILE A 25 1.38 -2.66 -22.32
C ILE A 25 0.06 -2.27 -21.66
N ALA A 26 -0.93 -1.87 -22.45
CA ALA A 26 -2.26 -1.52 -21.93
C ALA A 26 -2.90 -2.68 -21.17
N ALA A 27 -2.86 -3.89 -21.75
CA ALA A 27 -3.34 -5.11 -21.12
C ALA A 27 -2.62 -5.40 -19.78
N LEU A 28 -1.30 -5.21 -19.75
CA LEU A 28 -0.52 -5.38 -18.53
C LEU A 28 -0.96 -4.41 -17.42
N HIS A 29 -1.15 -3.13 -17.75
CA HIS A 29 -1.61 -2.12 -16.80
C HIS A 29 -3.06 -2.34 -16.34
N GLU A 30 -3.93 -2.84 -17.21
CA GLU A 30 -5.30 -3.23 -16.85
C GLU A 30 -5.31 -4.40 -15.85
N LEU A 31 -4.53 -5.45 -16.12
CA LEU A 31 -4.40 -6.59 -15.22
C LEU A 31 -3.79 -6.20 -13.87
N ASP A 32 -2.82 -5.28 -13.88
CA ASP A 32 -2.23 -4.74 -12.64
C ASP A 32 -3.26 -3.96 -11.82
N ARG A 33 -4.02 -3.05 -12.46
CA ARG A 33 -5.10 -2.28 -11.80
C ARG A 33 -6.23 -3.17 -11.29
N ALA A 34 -6.58 -4.23 -12.02
CA ALA A 34 -7.60 -5.20 -11.61
C ALA A 34 -7.15 -6.09 -10.45
N GLY A 35 -5.88 -6.00 -10.03
CA GLY A 35 -5.34 -6.81 -8.94
C GLY A 35 -5.15 -8.28 -9.31
N THR A 36 -5.34 -8.65 -10.58
CA THR A 36 -5.30 -10.04 -11.05
C THR A 36 -3.87 -10.57 -11.05
N LYS A 37 -3.71 -11.90 -10.91
CA LYS A 37 -2.39 -12.53 -10.97
C LYS A 37 -1.79 -12.37 -12.38
N ILE A 38 -0.78 -11.51 -12.49
CA ILE A 38 -0.11 -11.26 -13.77
C ILE A 38 0.72 -12.47 -14.18
N SER A 39 0.35 -13.12 -15.28
CA SER A 39 1.08 -14.21 -15.91
C SER A 39 1.33 -13.91 -17.39
N PHE A 40 2.30 -14.57 -18.04
CA PHE A 40 2.55 -14.41 -19.48
C PHE A 40 1.35 -14.87 -20.29
N GLU A 41 0.60 -15.82 -19.75
CA GLU A 41 -0.65 -16.32 -20.31
C GLU A 41 -1.76 -15.29 -20.22
N ALA A 42 -1.99 -14.74 -19.03
CA ALA A 42 -3.02 -13.72 -18.82
C ALA A 42 -2.76 -12.47 -19.68
N VAL A 43 -1.50 -12.04 -19.80
CA VAL A 43 -1.14 -10.90 -20.65
C VAL A 43 -1.31 -11.22 -22.14
N ALA A 44 -0.96 -12.44 -22.57
CA ALA A 44 -1.13 -12.87 -23.95
C ALA A 44 -2.61 -12.90 -24.36
N GLU A 45 -3.44 -13.51 -23.51
CA GLU A 45 -4.87 -13.62 -23.71
C GLU A 45 -5.54 -12.24 -23.72
N HIS A 46 -5.24 -11.40 -22.73
CA HIS A 46 -5.85 -10.08 -22.60
C HIS A 46 -5.40 -9.09 -23.69
N ALA A 47 -4.16 -9.21 -24.18
CA ALA A 47 -3.65 -8.40 -25.27
C ALA A 47 -3.96 -8.95 -26.69
N GLY A 48 -4.46 -10.19 -26.79
CA GLY A 48 -4.69 -10.87 -28.06
C GLY A 48 -3.40 -11.16 -28.84
N VAL A 49 -2.30 -11.46 -28.13
CA VAL A 49 -0.99 -11.75 -28.73
C VAL A 49 -0.51 -13.16 -28.36
N SER A 50 0.41 -13.72 -29.13
CA SER A 50 0.97 -15.03 -28.78
C SER A 50 1.98 -14.93 -27.64
N ARG A 51 2.10 -15.99 -26.83
CA ARG A 51 3.13 -16.10 -25.78
C ARG A 51 4.54 -16.01 -26.36
N SER A 52 4.77 -16.62 -27.52
CA SER A 52 6.06 -16.55 -28.22
C SER A 52 6.42 -15.12 -28.59
N TRP A 53 5.44 -14.33 -29.06
CA TRP A 53 5.66 -12.91 -29.35
C TRP A 53 6.01 -12.11 -28.09
N LEU A 54 5.34 -12.35 -26.95
CA LEU A 54 5.73 -11.74 -25.67
C LEU A 54 7.17 -12.10 -25.28
N TYR A 55 7.61 -13.33 -25.53
CA TYR A 55 8.98 -13.73 -25.23
C TYR A 55 10.03 -13.04 -26.12
N THR A 56 9.65 -12.58 -27.31
CA THR A 56 10.53 -11.79 -28.18
C THR A 56 10.70 -10.34 -27.71
N GLN A 57 9.82 -9.84 -26.82
CA GLN A 57 9.88 -8.47 -26.30
C GLN A 57 10.51 -8.43 -24.90
N PRO A 58 11.80 -8.06 -24.78
CA PRO A 58 12.52 -8.13 -23.51
C PRO A 58 11.96 -7.17 -22.45
N ASP A 59 11.56 -5.98 -22.87
CA ASP A 59 10.92 -4.97 -22.04
C ASP A 59 9.62 -5.47 -21.39
N LEU A 60 8.76 -6.15 -22.15
CA LEU A 60 7.52 -6.73 -21.62
C LEU A 60 7.80 -7.89 -20.66
N LYS A 61 8.82 -8.72 -20.93
CA LYS A 61 9.25 -9.77 -20.01
C LYS A 61 9.73 -9.18 -18.69
N ASP A 62 10.55 -8.14 -18.74
CA ASP A 62 11.12 -7.50 -17.56
C ASP A 62 10.02 -6.85 -16.72
N GLU A 63 9.05 -6.18 -17.35
CA GLU A 63 7.91 -5.59 -16.66
C GLU A 63 7.05 -6.66 -15.96
N ILE A 64 6.69 -7.72 -16.69
CA ILE A 64 5.90 -8.85 -16.13
C ILE A 64 6.64 -9.49 -14.96
N ASN A 65 7.95 -9.71 -15.08
CA ASN A 65 8.77 -10.28 -14.03
C ASN A 65 8.88 -9.34 -12.83
N ARG A 66 9.03 -8.03 -13.05
CA ARG A 66 9.09 -7.02 -11.98
C ARG A 66 7.79 -6.98 -11.19
N ILE A 67 6.64 -6.89 -11.85
CA ILE A 67 5.34 -6.85 -11.16
C ILE A 67 5.11 -8.15 -10.40
N ARG A 68 5.49 -9.30 -10.97
CA ARG A 68 5.45 -10.57 -10.23
C ARG A 68 6.37 -10.59 -9.02
N ALA A 69 7.58 -10.04 -9.11
CA ALA A 69 8.50 -9.98 -7.99
C ALA A 69 7.97 -9.08 -6.87
N LEU A 70 7.36 -7.94 -7.22
CA LEU A 70 6.69 -7.04 -6.27
C LEU A 70 5.48 -7.70 -5.60
N ARG A 71 4.71 -8.50 -6.35
CA ARG A 71 3.50 -9.19 -5.86
C ARG A 71 3.76 -10.55 -5.23
N ARG A 72 4.96 -11.12 -5.36
CA ARG A 72 5.32 -12.39 -4.71
C ARG A 72 5.61 -12.08 -3.24
N PRO A 73 4.82 -12.59 -2.28
CA PRO A 73 5.32 -12.70 -0.91
C PRO A 73 6.56 -13.60 -0.97
N GLN A 74 7.66 -13.23 -0.32
CA GLN A 74 8.93 -13.96 -0.28
C GLN A 74 8.82 -15.37 0.36
N HIS A 75 8.00 -16.27 -0.19
CA HIS A 75 7.67 -17.55 0.41
C HIS A 75 8.24 -18.77 -0.32
N ASP A 76 8.90 -18.63 -1.48
CA ASP A 76 9.30 -19.79 -2.29
C ASP A 76 10.78 -19.91 -2.65
N GLN A 77 11.67 -19.21 -1.93
CA GLN A 77 13.10 -19.54 -1.99
C GLN A 77 13.59 -19.73 -0.57
N ALA A 78 13.82 -20.99 -0.18
CA ALA A 78 14.43 -21.33 1.08
C ALA A 78 15.72 -20.50 1.25
N PRO A 79 15.79 -19.55 2.20
CA PRO A 79 16.90 -18.59 2.20
C PRO A 79 18.19 -19.28 2.65
N PRO A 80 19.38 -18.86 2.18
CA PRO A 80 20.64 -19.32 2.76
C PRO A 80 20.66 -19.03 4.27
N ALA A 81 21.34 -19.86 5.07
CA ALA A 81 21.26 -19.83 6.55
C ALA A 81 21.51 -18.44 7.18
N ARG A 82 22.33 -17.59 6.55
CA ARG A 82 22.56 -16.20 6.96
C ARG A 82 21.34 -15.28 6.77
N GLN A 83 20.50 -15.52 5.77
CA GLN A 83 19.23 -14.80 5.59
C GLN A 83 18.17 -15.30 6.59
N ARG A 84 18.11 -16.61 6.89
CA ARG A 84 17.17 -17.16 7.88
C ARG A 84 17.36 -16.55 9.26
N ALA A 85 18.61 -16.47 9.73
CA ALA A 85 18.94 -15.79 10.98
C ALA A 85 18.52 -14.30 10.99
N ARG A 86 18.53 -13.63 9.82
CA ARG A 86 18.06 -12.23 9.68
C ARG A 86 16.54 -12.14 9.70
N GLU A 87 15.84 -13.05 9.02
CA GLU A 87 14.37 -13.11 9.01
C GLU A 87 13.81 -13.49 10.38
N ASP A 88 14.42 -14.46 11.07
CA ASP A 88 14.03 -14.84 12.43
C ASP A 88 14.28 -13.69 13.41
N SER A 89 15.41 -12.98 13.26
CA SER A 89 15.68 -11.76 14.03
C SER A 89 14.66 -10.66 13.73
N LEU A 90 14.26 -10.48 12.46
CA LEU A 90 13.23 -9.50 12.07
C LEU A 90 11.85 -9.88 12.61
N ARG A 91 11.46 -11.15 12.54
CA ARG A 91 10.20 -11.66 13.11
C ARG A 91 10.18 -11.51 14.63
N GLN A 92 11.28 -11.81 15.31
CA GLN A 92 11.40 -11.61 16.74
C GLN A 92 11.32 -10.12 17.12
N ARG A 93 12.00 -9.24 16.37
CA ARG A 93 11.88 -7.77 16.58
C ARG A 93 10.46 -7.27 16.33
N LEU A 94 9.78 -7.80 15.32
CA LEU A 94 8.39 -7.47 15.04
C LEU A 94 7.46 -7.93 16.16
N ASP A 95 7.61 -9.16 16.65
CA ASP A 95 6.79 -9.66 17.76
C ASP A 95 7.03 -8.85 19.04
N VAL A 96 8.28 -8.52 19.34
CA VAL A 96 8.63 -7.64 20.48
C VAL A 96 8.01 -6.25 20.30
N ALA A 97 8.07 -5.67 19.10
CA ALA A 97 7.48 -4.37 18.82
C ALA A 97 5.94 -4.40 18.95
N LEU A 98 5.29 -5.46 18.46
CA LEU A 98 3.85 -5.64 18.57
C LEU A 98 3.40 -5.83 20.03
N ARG A 99 4.14 -6.62 20.82
CA ARG A 99 3.90 -6.75 22.26
C ARG A 99 4.02 -5.40 22.95
N ARG A 100 5.10 -4.66 22.67
CA ARG A 100 5.32 -3.34 23.26
C ARG A 100 4.23 -2.35 22.87
N ASN A 101 3.76 -2.40 21.63
CA ASN A 101 2.65 -1.56 21.17
C ASN A 101 1.35 -1.87 21.94
N ARG A 102 1.03 -3.15 22.16
CA ARG A 102 -0.11 -3.57 22.98
C ARG A 102 0.01 -3.07 24.42
N GLU A 103 1.17 -3.26 25.06
CA GLU A 103 1.42 -2.76 26.41
C GLU A 103 1.21 -1.25 26.52
N LEU A 104 1.75 -0.49 25.56
CA LEU A 104 1.60 0.96 25.51
C LEU A 104 0.14 1.37 25.26
N ALA A 105 -0.59 0.65 24.41
CA ALA A 105 -2.01 0.91 24.16
C ALA A 105 -2.85 0.71 25.44
N GLU A 106 -2.61 -0.37 26.18
CA GLU A 106 -3.27 -0.61 27.46
C GLU A 106 -2.91 0.44 28.51
N GLN A 107 -1.64 0.84 28.61
CA GLN A 107 -1.21 1.91 29.49
C GLN A 107 -1.89 3.23 29.14
N ASN A 108 -1.97 3.57 27.85
CA ASN A 108 -2.65 4.76 27.38
C ASN A 108 -4.14 4.74 27.73
N GLN A 109 -4.81 3.59 27.56
CA GLN A 109 -6.20 3.40 27.96
C GLN A 109 -6.40 3.58 29.47
N ARG A 110 -5.53 3.00 30.29
CA ARG A 110 -5.56 3.16 31.76
C ARG A 110 -5.40 4.62 32.17
N LEU A 111 -4.41 5.33 31.60
CA LEU A 111 -4.18 6.75 31.87
C LEU A 111 -5.36 7.62 31.42
N ARG A 112 -5.94 7.36 30.25
CA ARG A 112 -7.14 8.05 29.78
C ARG A 112 -8.33 7.84 30.72
N HIS A 113 -8.49 6.63 31.25
CA HIS A 113 -9.55 6.33 32.20
C HIS A 113 -9.36 7.08 33.52
N GLN A 114 -8.12 7.10 34.05
CA GLN A 114 -7.78 7.87 35.25
C GLN A 114 -8.03 9.37 35.05
N LEU A 115 -7.65 9.91 33.89
CA LEU A 115 -7.89 11.31 33.54
C LEU A 115 -9.38 11.63 33.42
N ALA A 116 -10.17 10.72 32.82
CA ALA A 116 -11.62 10.87 32.73
C ALA A 116 -12.27 10.91 34.13
N HIS A 117 -11.85 10.03 35.04
CA HIS A 117 -12.32 10.02 36.43
C HIS A 117 -11.96 11.30 37.19
N ALA A 118 -10.70 11.73 37.11
CA ALA A 118 -10.24 12.95 37.77
C ALA A 118 -10.98 14.19 37.24
N LEU A 119 -11.21 14.27 35.92
CA LEU A 119 -12.01 15.34 35.31
C LEU A 119 -13.51 15.24 35.67
N GLY A 120 -14.03 14.05 35.93
CA GLY A 120 -15.39 13.86 36.46
C GLY A 120 -15.51 14.42 37.87
N GLN A 121 -14.61 14.01 38.77
CA GLN A 121 -14.55 14.50 40.14
C GLN A 121 -14.43 16.04 40.21
N ALA A 122 -13.56 16.64 39.40
CA ALA A 122 -13.40 18.09 39.35
C ALA A 122 -14.67 18.83 38.86
N ARG A 123 -15.48 18.20 38.00
CA ARG A 123 -16.78 18.76 37.57
C ARG A 123 -17.83 18.63 38.65
N ASP A 124 -17.90 17.49 39.32
CA ASP A 124 -18.84 17.27 40.43
C ASP A 124 -18.54 18.22 41.60
N ASP A 125 -17.25 18.47 41.90
CA ASP A 125 -16.82 19.40 42.95
C ASP A 125 -17.10 20.86 42.58
N THR A 126 -16.95 21.24 41.31
CA THR A 126 -17.34 22.58 40.84
C THR A 126 -18.86 22.78 40.82
N HIS A 127 -19.64 21.74 40.53
CA HIS A 127 -21.09 21.79 40.58
C HIS A 127 -21.64 21.79 42.02
N LYS A 128 -20.96 21.14 42.96
CA LYS A 128 -21.30 21.15 44.40
C LYS A 128 -20.90 22.43 45.13
N ARG A 129 -20.07 23.29 44.53
CA ARG A 129 -19.66 24.55 45.13
C ARG A 129 -20.79 25.58 44.96
N PRO A 130 -21.55 25.92 46.02
CA PRO A 130 -22.61 26.91 45.90
C PRO A 130 -21.98 28.23 45.46
N ALA A 131 -22.70 28.99 44.62
CA ALA A 131 -22.33 30.34 44.24
C ALA A 131 -22.13 31.17 45.51
N ARG A 132 -20.88 31.32 45.94
CA ARG A 132 -20.52 32.29 46.98
C ARG A 132 -20.68 33.66 46.36
N ASP A 133 -21.87 34.20 46.62
CA ASP A 133 -22.08 35.54 47.13
C ASP A 133 -21.30 36.64 46.38
N ARG A 134 -21.96 37.18 45.36
CA ARG A 134 -21.60 38.44 44.73
C ARG A 134 -22.60 39.52 45.11
N ASP A 135 -23.13 39.55 46.33
CA ASP A 135 -24.03 40.63 46.73
C ASP A 135 -23.58 41.28 48.05
N SER A 136 -22.55 42.12 47.96
CA SER A 136 -22.46 43.29 48.84
C SER A 136 -21.89 44.48 48.07
N ILE A 137 -22.68 44.97 47.12
CA ILE A 137 -22.61 46.38 46.70
C ILE A 137 -23.08 47.20 47.89
N THR A 138 -22.15 47.79 48.61
CA THR A 138 -22.41 48.79 49.65
C THR A 138 -22.86 50.07 48.94
N ILE A 139 -24.17 50.30 48.87
CA ILE A 139 -24.74 51.63 48.63
C ILE A 139 -25.15 52.16 49.99
N ASP A 140 -24.31 53.04 50.55
CA ASP A 140 -24.69 53.92 51.65
C ASP A 140 -25.44 55.14 51.08
N PRO A 141 -26.60 55.49 51.65
CA PRO A 141 -27.00 56.89 51.62
C PRO A 141 -27.55 57.42 52.97
N CYS A 142 -27.34 58.73 53.10
CA CYS A 142 -27.88 59.72 54.05
C CYS A 142 -27.12 59.94 55.36
#